data_AF-X1DZE6-F1
#
_entry.id   AF-X1DZE6-F1
#
_cell.length_a   1.000
_cell.length_b   1.000
_cell.length_c   1.000
_cell.angle_alpha   90.00
_cell.angle_beta   90.00
_cell.angle_gamma   90.00
#
_symmetry.space_group_name_H-M   'P 1'
#
loop_
_entity.id
_entity.type
_entity.pdbx_description
1 polymer ?
#
loop_
_entity_poly.entity_id
_entity_poly.type
_entity_poly.pdbx_seq_one_letter_code
_entity_poly.pdbx_strand_id
1 'polypeptide(L)'
;SAFLVEKGDAWACASQDYDTLLFGGERLIRNFAVSRSKKLKNTTVTLDIEYISLSKFLENLHITREQLVEMGILIGTDFYPGIKGIGQHKALELIRKHGSLDNIINNKVKVGNIAIQVDRSTIEQIKEIFLYPNIKKDYPKITWQKSKYEKVEELLIEQHNFSRQRVENAIER
;
A
#
# COMPACT_ATOMS: atom_id res chain seq x y z
N SER A 1 -5.45 -7.34 -2.91
CA SER A 1 -5.16 -6.73 -4.23
C SER A 1 -3.85 -7.24 -4.80
N ALA A 2 -2.73 -7.17 -4.07
CA ALA A 2 -1.41 -7.63 -4.52
C ALA A 2 -1.43 -9.04 -5.13
N PHE A 3 -2.07 -10.00 -4.45
CA PHE A 3 -2.23 -11.37 -4.93
C PHE A 3 -2.95 -11.50 -6.27
N LEU A 4 -3.99 -10.69 -6.52
CA LEU A 4 -4.71 -10.71 -7.81
C LEU A 4 -3.82 -10.22 -8.95
N VAL A 5 -2.93 -9.25 -8.66
CA VAL A 5 -1.95 -8.74 -9.62
C VAL A 5 -0.86 -9.78 -9.90
N GLU A 6 -0.36 -10.44 -8.86
CA GLU A 6 0.60 -11.54 -8.95
C GLU A 6 0.03 -12.70 -9.79
N LYS A 7 -1.25 -13.03 -9.62
CA LYS A 7 -1.94 -14.07 -10.41
C LYS A 7 -2.25 -13.67 -11.85
N GLY A 8 -2.17 -12.38 -12.18
CA GLY A 8 -2.53 -11.85 -13.49
C GLY A 8 -4.02 -11.59 -13.70
N ASP A 9 -4.85 -11.74 -12.66
CA ASP A 9 -6.29 -11.45 -12.70
C ASP A 9 -6.59 -9.94 -12.60
N ALA A 10 -5.58 -9.14 -12.23
CA ALA A 10 -5.62 -7.68 -12.28
C ALA A 10 -4.30 -7.11 -12.81
N TRP A 11 -4.34 -5.94 -13.45
CA TRP A 11 -3.11 -5.31 -13.94
C TRP A 11 -2.30 -4.62 -12.84
N ALA A 12 -2.96 -3.95 -11.89
CA ALA A 12 -2.30 -3.21 -10.82
C ALA A 12 -3.20 -3.06 -9.59
N CYS A 13 -2.58 -2.72 -8.46
CA CYS A 13 -3.27 -2.29 -7.25
C CYS A 13 -3.52 -0.79 -7.32
N ALA A 14 -4.75 -0.33 -7.12
CA ALA A 14 -5.06 1.09 -6.93
C ALA A 14 -5.17 1.39 -5.43
N SER A 15 -4.22 2.12 -4.85
CA SER A 15 -4.21 2.49 -3.43
C SER A 15 -3.42 3.79 -3.22
N GLN A 16 -3.70 4.51 -2.13
CA GLN A 16 -2.84 5.63 -1.71
C GLN A 16 -1.65 5.17 -0.87
N ASP A 17 -1.77 3.99 -0.25
CA ASP A 17 -0.82 3.51 0.76
C ASP A 17 0.29 2.66 0.15
N TYR A 18 1.51 2.90 0.62
CA TYR A 18 2.72 2.20 0.18
C TYR A 18 2.83 0.78 0.73
N ASP A 19 2.02 0.41 1.72
CA ASP A 19 1.95 -0.95 2.28
C ASP A 19 1.66 -2.00 1.20
N THR A 20 0.99 -1.59 0.13
CA THR A 20 0.80 -2.39 -1.07
C THR A 20 2.13 -2.97 -1.59
N LEU A 21 3.22 -2.21 -1.54
CA LEU A 21 4.56 -2.64 -1.95
C LEU A 21 5.15 -3.66 -0.97
N LEU A 22 4.90 -3.50 0.34
CA LEU A 22 5.31 -4.46 1.39
C LEU A 22 4.61 -5.82 1.18
N PHE A 23 3.33 -5.79 0.84
CA PHE A 23 2.54 -6.97 0.45
C PHE A 23 2.87 -7.51 -0.95
N GLY A 24 3.84 -6.94 -1.67
CA GLY A 24 4.31 -7.48 -2.94
C GLY A 24 3.47 -7.06 -4.14
N GLY A 25 2.67 -6.00 -4.03
CA GLY A 25 1.95 -5.45 -5.16
C GLY A 25 2.92 -4.91 -6.22
N GLU A 26 3.16 -5.70 -7.27
CA GLU A 26 4.15 -5.41 -8.32
C GLU A 26 3.97 -4.05 -8.99
N ARG A 27 2.71 -3.63 -9.12
CA ARG A 27 2.27 -2.43 -9.82
C ARG A 27 1.29 -1.71 -8.92
N LEU A 28 1.70 -0.57 -8.39
CA LEU A 28 0.87 0.32 -7.57
C LEU A 28 0.52 1.57 -8.37
N ILE A 29 -0.77 1.90 -8.41
CA ILE A 29 -1.30 3.14 -8.96
C ILE A 29 -1.84 3.97 -7.80
N ARG A 30 -1.31 5.19 -7.63
CA ARG A 30 -1.81 6.16 -6.65
C ARG A 30 -2.58 7.27 -7.36
N ASN A 31 -3.34 8.04 -6.58
CA ASN A 31 -4.22 9.11 -7.08
C ASN A 31 -5.33 8.66 -8.06
N PHE A 32 -5.59 7.35 -8.21
CA PHE A 32 -6.56 6.83 -9.17
C PHE A 32 -8.01 7.23 -8.85
N ALA A 33 -8.42 7.10 -7.57
CA ALA A 33 -9.78 7.38 -7.12
C ALA A 33 -9.99 8.82 -6.63
N VAL A 34 -8.97 9.69 -6.74
CA VAL A 34 -9.01 11.07 -6.24
C VAL A 34 -9.39 12.00 -7.38
N SER A 35 -10.17 13.06 -7.08
CA SER A 35 -10.46 14.11 -8.05
C SER A 35 -9.16 14.71 -8.60
N ARG A 36 -9.00 14.69 -9.92
CA ARG A 36 -7.78 15.15 -10.61
C ARG A 36 -7.48 16.63 -10.42
N SER A 37 -8.47 17.43 -10.02
CA SER A 37 -8.29 18.86 -9.77
C SER A 37 -8.88 19.25 -8.42
N LYS A 38 -8.05 19.83 -7.55
CA LYS A 38 -8.49 20.43 -6.30
C LYS A 38 -8.21 21.94 -6.34
N LYS A 39 -9.26 22.74 -6.23
CA LYS A 39 -9.11 24.19 -6.01
C LYS A 39 -8.64 24.42 -4.58
N LEU A 40 -7.44 24.99 -4.43
CA LEU A 40 -6.90 25.44 -3.16
C LEU A 40 -6.81 26.97 -3.20
N LYS A 41 -7.70 27.65 -2.48
CA LYS A 41 -7.79 29.13 -2.46
C LYS A 41 -7.77 29.73 -3.88
N ASN A 42 -6.64 30.29 -4.30
CA ASN A 42 -6.46 31.00 -5.58
C ASN A 42 -5.78 30.15 -6.67
N THR A 43 -5.51 28.86 -6.42
CA THR A 43 -4.77 28.00 -7.33
C THR A 43 -5.45 26.65 -7.50
N THR A 44 -5.42 26.10 -8.71
CA THR A 44 -5.87 24.73 -8.97
C THR A 44 -4.66 23.83 -8.93
N VAL A 45 -4.67 22.83 -8.04
CA VAL A 45 -3.67 21.76 -8.04
C VAL A 45 -4.23 20.60 -8.81
N THR A 46 -3.51 20.18 -9.86
CA THR A 46 -3.80 18.96 -10.59
C THR A 46 -3.02 17.82 -9.94
N LEU A 47 -3.71 16.73 -9.61
CA LEU A 47 -3.10 15.50 -9.12
C LEU A 47 -3.03 14.50 -10.27
N ASP A 48 -1.81 14.19 -10.70
CA ASP A 48 -1.57 13.19 -11.71
C ASP A 48 -1.62 11.78 -11.12
N ILE A 49 -1.94 10.81 -11.97
CA ILE A 49 -1.87 9.40 -11.61
C ILE A 49 -0.40 9.02 -11.47
N GLU A 50 -0.04 8.50 -10.30
CA GLU A 50 1.30 8.03 -10.03
C GLU A 50 1.36 6.52 -10.24
N TYR A 51 2.40 6.06 -10.94
CA TYR A 51 2.67 4.64 -11.12
C TYR A 51 3.99 4.27 -10.45
N ILE A 52 3.96 3.22 -9.65
CA ILE A 52 5.13 2.67 -8.96
C ILE A 52 5.25 1.19 -9.32
N SER A 53 6.42 0.82 -9.83
CA SER A 53 6.81 -0.56 -10.08
C SER A 53 7.67 -1.05 -8.92
N LEU A 54 7.24 -2.12 -8.25
CA LEU A 54 7.97 -2.70 -7.11
C LEU A 54 9.38 -3.14 -7.52
N SER A 55 9.54 -3.80 -8.67
CA SER A 55 10.84 -4.27 -9.14
C SER A 55 11.82 -3.12 -9.36
N LYS A 56 11.40 -2.08 -10.10
CA LYS A 56 12.22 -0.87 -10.32
C LYS A 56 12.53 -0.14 -9.01
N PHE A 57 11.57 -0.10 -8.09
CA PHE A 57 11.75 0.53 -6.78
C PHE A 57 12.82 -0.19 -5.97
N LEU A 58 12.74 -1.53 -5.87
CA LEU A 58 13.73 -2.36 -5.18
C LEU A 58 15.11 -2.29 -5.84
N GLU A 59 15.16 -2.34 -7.18
CA GLU A 59 16.40 -2.23 -7.96
C GLU A 59 17.10 -0.89 -7.71
N ASN A 60 16.37 0.22 -7.78
CA ASN A 60 16.91 1.56 -7.55
C ASN A 60 17.44 1.75 -6.12
N LEU A 61 16.83 1.09 -5.14
CA LEU A 61 17.24 1.15 -3.74
C LEU A 61 18.30 0.10 -3.38
N HIS A 62 18.58 -0.85 -4.28
CA HIS A 62 19.46 -2.00 -4.07
C HIS A 62 19.10 -2.81 -2.82
N ILE A 63 17.81 -3.12 -2.65
CA ILE A 63 17.29 -3.92 -1.54
C ILE A 63 16.33 -4.99 -2.03
N THR A 64 16.11 -6.03 -1.23
CA THR A 64 15.07 -7.03 -1.45
C THR A 64 13.73 -6.59 -0.87
N ARG A 65 12.64 -7.28 -1.26
CA ARG A 65 11.32 -7.04 -0.64
C ARG A 65 11.32 -7.33 0.85
N GLU A 66 12.03 -8.37 1.28
CA GLU A 66 12.20 -8.70 2.70
C GLU A 66 12.88 -7.56 3.46
N GLN A 67 13.95 -7.01 2.90
CA GLN A 67 14.62 -5.82 3.43
C GLN A 67 13.71 -4.59 3.44
N LEU A 68 12.84 -4.42 2.45
CA LEU A 68 11.84 -3.35 2.45
C LEU A 68 10.82 -3.52 3.60
N VAL A 69 10.40 -4.75 3.92
CA VAL A 69 9.56 -5.03 5.10
C VAL A 69 10.31 -4.73 6.39
N GLU A 70 11.59 -5.10 6.48
CA GLU A 70 12.44 -4.76 7.63
C GLU A 70 12.64 -3.25 7.79
N MET A 71 12.73 -2.49 6.70
CA MET A 71 12.67 -1.04 6.74
C MET A 71 11.32 -0.55 7.30
N GLY A 72 10.21 -1.16 6.90
CA GLY A 72 8.88 -0.88 7.45
C GLY A 72 8.85 -1.05 8.98
N ILE A 73 9.44 -2.13 9.51
CA ILE A 73 9.54 -2.35 10.97
C ILE A 73 10.34 -1.23 11.65
N LEU A 74 11.44 -0.78 11.04
CA LEU A 74 12.25 0.31 11.59
C LEU A 74 11.53 1.66 11.60
N ILE A 75 10.78 1.96 10.53
CA ILE A 75 10.09 3.24 10.33
C ILE A 75 8.79 3.29 11.13
N GLY A 76 8.05 2.19 11.14
CA GLY A 76 6.69 2.08 11.65
C GLY A 76 5.72 1.62 10.56
N THR A 77 4.81 0.73 10.93
CA THR A 77 3.69 0.22 10.13
C THR A 77 2.44 0.17 11.02
N ASP A 78 1.28 -0.17 10.46
CA ASP A 78 0.07 -0.40 11.25
C ASP A 78 0.21 -1.54 12.28
N PHE A 79 1.15 -2.47 12.07
CA PHE A 79 1.41 -3.60 12.97
C PHE A 79 2.48 -3.32 14.03
N TYR A 80 3.28 -2.27 13.87
CA TYR A 80 4.36 -1.94 14.79
C TYR A 80 4.72 -0.46 14.74
N PRO A 81 4.81 0.25 15.87
CA PRO A 81 4.98 1.71 15.90
C PRO A 81 6.32 2.22 15.34
N GLY A 82 7.30 1.34 15.12
CA GLY A 82 8.62 1.70 14.63
C GLY A 82 9.57 2.18 15.72
N ILE A 83 10.78 2.53 15.30
CA ILE A 83 11.82 3.04 16.20
C ILE A 83 11.88 4.55 16.08
N LYS A 84 11.55 5.24 17.17
CA LYS A 84 11.57 6.71 17.23
C LYS A 84 12.92 7.24 16.75
N GLY A 85 12.89 8.22 15.83
CA GLY A 85 14.10 8.83 15.27
C GLY A 85 14.70 8.09 14.07
N ILE A 86 14.10 6.97 13.64
CA ILE A 86 14.47 6.26 12.42
C ILE A 86 13.39 6.51 11.36
N GLY A 87 13.70 7.36 10.39
CA GLY A 87 12.86 7.57 9.19
C GLY A 87 13.37 6.80 7.98
N GLN A 88 12.74 6.98 6.81
CA GLN A 88 13.00 6.17 5.62
C GLN A 88 14.47 6.19 5.14
N HIS A 89 15.14 7.34 5.20
CA HIS A 89 16.54 7.45 4.77
C HIS A 89 17.47 6.67 5.70
N LYS A 90 17.23 6.74 7.02
CA LYS A 90 18.07 6.07 8.01
C LYS A 90 17.83 4.57 8.01
N ALA A 91 16.57 4.14 7.87
CA ALA A 91 16.23 2.72 7.71
C ALA A 91 16.93 2.12 6.49
N LEU A 92 16.91 2.81 5.35
CA LEU A 92 17.60 2.36 4.14
C LEU A 92 19.12 2.25 4.33
N GLU A 93 19.76 3.26 4.94
CA GLU A 93 21.19 3.23 5.24
C GLU A 93 21.56 2.04 6.12
N LEU A 94 20.80 1.81 7.20
CA LEU A 94 21.03 0.71 8.12
C LEU A 94 20.88 -0.65 7.44
N ILE A 95 19.81 -0.85 6.68
CA ILE A 95 19.55 -2.10 5.98
C ILE A 95 20.60 -2.38 4.90
N ARG A 96 21.00 -1.37 4.12
CA ARG A 96 22.09 -1.54 3.14
C ARG A 96 23.43 -1.85 3.79
N LYS A 97 23.71 -1.28 4.95
CA LYS A 97 24.99 -1.46 5.66
C LYS A 97 25.08 -2.81 6.38
N HIS A 98 23.99 -3.25 7.00
CA HIS A 98 23.97 -4.42 7.87
C HIS A 98 23.29 -5.64 7.24
N GLY A 99 22.62 -5.47 6.11
CA GLY A 99 21.98 -6.54 5.33
C GLY A 99 20.61 -6.98 5.88
N SER A 100 20.44 -7.02 7.20
CA SER A 100 19.15 -7.39 7.81
C SER A 100 18.95 -6.75 9.17
N LEU A 101 17.68 -6.70 9.61
CA LEU A 101 17.33 -6.23 10.95
C LEU A 101 17.94 -7.10 12.06
N ASP A 102 18.05 -8.42 11.85
CA ASP A 102 18.73 -9.32 12.78
C ASP A 102 20.19 -8.95 12.98
N ASN A 103 20.91 -8.63 11.91
CA ASN A 103 22.30 -8.20 11.99
C ASN A 103 22.44 -6.85 12.72
N ILE A 104 21.49 -5.92 12.54
CA ILE A 104 21.46 -4.64 13.25
C ILE A 104 21.34 -4.88 14.76
N ILE A 105 20.44 -5.78 15.17
CA ILE A 105 20.20 -6.11 16.58
C ILE A 105 21.38 -6.87 17.18
N ASN A 106 21.90 -7.89 16.50
CA ASN A 106 23.02 -8.71 16.98
C ASN A 106 24.30 -7.87 17.16
N ASN A 107 24.55 -6.92 16.27
CA ASN A 107 25.67 -5.99 16.37
C ASN A 107 25.42 -4.82 17.33
N LYS A 108 24.27 -4.77 18.01
CA LYS A 108 23.87 -3.73 18.98
C LYS A 108 24.00 -2.32 18.39
N VAL A 109 23.61 -2.16 17.12
CA VAL A 109 23.71 -0.88 16.40
C VAL A 109 22.87 0.19 17.09
N LYS A 110 23.41 1.41 17.14
CA LYS A 110 22.75 2.58 17.70
C LYS A 110 22.64 3.69 16.67
N VAL A 111 21.54 4.43 16.72
CA VAL A 111 21.34 5.67 15.96
C VAL A 111 21.34 6.82 16.97
N GLY A 112 22.45 7.55 17.04
CA GLY A 112 22.70 8.48 18.14
C GLY A 112 22.72 7.73 19.48
N ASN A 113 21.84 8.13 20.40
CA ASN A 113 21.71 7.48 21.72
C ASN A 113 20.65 6.36 21.74
N ILE A 114 20.03 6.04 20.59
CA ILE A 114 18.91 5.11 20.49
C ILE A 114 19.46 3.73 20.12
N ALA A 115 19.28 2.74 20.98
CA ALA A 115 19.56 1.35 20.66
C ALA A 115 18.39 0.75 19.87
N ILE A 116 18.70 0.10 18.74
CA ILE A 116 17.69 -0.60 17.96
C ILE A 116 17.43 -1.94 18.65
N GLN A 117 16.28 -2.04 19.31
CA GLN A 117 15.84 -3.24 20.00
C GLN A 117 14.41 -3.54 19.59
N VAL A 118 14.25 -4.63 18.85
CA VAL A 118 12.96 -5.23 18.51
C VAL A 118 13.09 -6.71 18.86
N ASP A 119 12.10 -7.29 19.53
CA ASP A 119 12.13 -8.71 19.82
C ASP A 119 11.98 -9.53 18.52
N ARG A 120 12.72 -10.63 18.44
CA ARG A 120 12.76 -11.47 17.22
C ARG A 120 11.38 -12.02 16.86
N SER A 121 10.59 -12.39 17.87
CA SER A 121 9.20 -12.84 17.69
C SER A 121 8.34 -11.82 16.95
N THR A 122 8.45 -10.54 17.29
CA THR A 122 7.70 -9.46 16.63
C THR A 122 8.19 -9.26 15.20
N ILE A 123 9.50 -9.33 14.96
CA ILE A 123 10.06 -9.23 13.59
C ILE A 123 9.50 -10.36 12.72
N GLU A 124 9.53 -11.60 13.22
CA GLU A 124 9.02 -12.77 12.50
C GLU A 124 7.53 -12.65 12.22
N GLN A 125 6.71 -12.26 13.20
CA GLN A 125 5.27 -12.06 13.02
C GLN A 125 4.95 -11.01 11.96
N ILE A 126 5.64 -9.87 11.98
CA ILE A 126 5.42 -8.81 11.00
C ILE A 126 5.86 -9.26 9.60
N LYS A 127 7.01 -9.95 9.49
CA LYS A 127 7.47 -10.53 8.22
C LYS A 127 6.47 -11.55 7.69
N GLU A 128 5.89 -12.37 8.56
CA GLU A 128 4.85 -13.33 8.18
C GLU A 128 3.61 -12.63 7.62
N ILE A 129 3.13 -11.58 8.28
CA ILE A 129 1.99 -10.80 7.81
C ILE A 129 2.24 -10.22 6.40
N PHE A 130 3.40 -9.60 6.17
CA PHE A 130 3.65 -8.93 4.90
C PHE A 130 4.11 -9.87 3.77
N LEU A 131 4.98 -10.85 4.07
CA LEU A 131 5.56 -11.74 3.07
C LEU A 131 4.67 -12.94 2.79
N TYR A 132 3.92 -13.41 3.79
CA TYR A 132 3.03 -14.57 3.71
C TYR A 132 1.60 -14.23 4.22
N PRO A 133 0.96 -13.16 3.68
CA PRO A 133 -0.37 -12.76 4.13
C PRO A 133 -1.39 -13.90 3.97
N ASN A 134 -2.27 -14.02 4.96
CA ASN A 134 -3.38 -14.98 4.91
C ASN A 134 -4.43 -14.51 3.89
N ILE A 135 -4.34 -15.02 2.66
CA ILE A 135 -5.21 -14.66 1.55
C ILE A 135 -6.10 -15.85 1.17
N LYS A 136 -7.38 -15.58 0.93
CA LYS A 136 -8.28 -16.54 0.31
C LYS A 136 -7.90 -16.72 -1.16
N LYS A 137 -7.26 -17.86 -1.46
CA LYS A 137 -6.78 -18.20 -2.81
C LYS A 137 -7.89 -18.70 -3.74
N ASP A 138 -8.98 -19.20 -3.17
CA ASP A 138 -10.16 -19.61 -3.91
C ASP A 138 -11.16 -18.45 -3.99
N TYR A 139 -11.29 -17.88 -5.18
CA TYR A 139 -12.23 -16.82 -5.47
C TYR A 139 -12.86 -17.02 -6.86
N PRO A 140 -14.11 -16.58 -7.07
CA PRO A 140 -14.75 -16.69 -8.37
C PRO A 140 -14.01 -15.85 -9.41
N LYS A 141 -14.03 -16.29 -10.66
CA LYS A 141 -13.49 -15.53 -11.77
C LYS A 141 -14.14 -14.13 -11.82
N ILE A 142 -13.30 -13.11 -11.91
CA ILE A 142 -13.76 -11.72 -11.99
C ILE A 142 -14.41 -11.51 -13.36
N THR A 143 -15.72 -11.21 -13.35
CA THR A 143 -16.49 -10.94 -14.57
C THR A 143 -17.35 -9.69 -14.37
N TRP A 144 -17.42 -8.86 -15.39
CA TRP A 144 -18.26 -7.67 -15.41
C TRP A 144 -19.66 -8.09 -15.84
N GLN A 145 -20.65 -7.80 -15.00
CA GLN A 145 -22.06 -8.08 -15.27
C GLN A 145 -22.80 -6.77 -15.52
N LYS A 146 -23.96 -6.85 -16.19
CA LYS A 146 -24.84 -5.69 -16.36
C LYS A 146 -25.34 -5.21 -15.00
N SER A 147 -25.31 -3.90 -14.79
CA SER A 147 -25.88 -3.25 -13.61
C SER A 147 -27.39 -3.43 -13.56
N LYS A 148 -27.94 -3.62 -12.36
CA LYS A 148 -29.39 -3.65 -12.10
C LYS A 148 -29.84 -2.25 -11.72
N TYR A 149 -30.28 -1.47 -12.70
CA TYR A 149 -30.52 -0.03 -12.51
C TYR A 149 -31.60 0.26 -11.47
N GLU A 150 -32.65 -0.56 -11.41
CA GLU A 150 -33.71 -0.40 -10.41
C GLU A 150 -33.16 -0.47 -8.99
N LYS A 151 -32.20 -1.38 -8.73
CA LYS A 151 -31.54 -1.51 -7.43
C LYS A 151 -30.58 -0.36 -7.12
N VAL A 152 -29.97 0.23 -8.14
CA VAL A 152 -29.11 1.40 -7.98
C VAL A 152 -29.95 2.62 -7.61
N GLU A 153 -31.11 2.80 -8.23
CA GLU A 153 -32.06 3.86 -7.90
C GLU A 153 -32.63 3.71 -6.50
N GLU A 154 -33.11 2.51 -6.14
CA GLU A 154 -33.62 2.21 -4.79
C GLU A 154 -32.58 2.59 -3.72
N LEU A 155 -31.33 2.14 -3.90
CA LEU A 155 -30.24 2.42 -2.96
C LEU A 155 -29.91 3.92 -2.91
N LEU A 156 -29.66 4.56 -4.04
CA LEU A 156 -29.14 5.93 -4.05
C LEU A 156 -30.24 6.98 -3.80
N ILE A 157 -31.40 6.82 -4.43
CA ILE A 157 -32.49 7.81 -4.39
C ILE A 157 -33.36 7.58 -3.15
N GLU A 158 -33.90 6.38 -2.97
CA GLU A 158 -34.89 6.13 -1.91
C GLU A 158 -34.24 6.00 -0.53
N GLN A 159 -33.13 5.27 -0.43
CA GLN A 159 -32.47 5.03 0.86
C GLN A 159 -31.46 6.15 1.23
N HIS A 160 -30.80 6.75 0.24
CA HIS A 160 -29.75 7.75 0.47
C HIS A 160 -30.07 9.17 -0.03
N ASN A 161 -31.29 9.42 -0.55
CA ASN A 161 -31.78 10.74 -0.96
C ASN A 161 -30.88 11.47 -1.98
N PHE A 162 -30.20 10.73 -2.86
CA PHE A 162 -29.48 11.33 -3.99
C PHE A 162 -30.46 11.92 -5.00
N SER A 163 -30.03 12.98 -5.70
CA SER A 163 -30.81 13.57 -6.78
C SER A 163 -31.02 12.56 -7.92
N ARG A 164 -32.29 12.22 -8.19
CA ARG A 164 -32.70 11.33 -9.30
C ARG A 164 -32.02 11.69 -10.62
N GLN A 165 -32.13 12.96 -11.02
CA GLN A 165 -31.51 13.46 -12.26
C GLN A 165 -30.00 13.21 -12.31
N ARG A 166 -29.27 13.32 -11.19
CA ARG A 166 -27.83 13.05 -11.15
C ARG A 166 -27.50 11.57 -11.28
N VAL A 167 -28.34 10.70 -10.71
CA VAL A 167 -28.16 9.24 -10.76
C VAL A 167 -28.45 8.73 -12.18
N GLU A 168 -29.56 9.14 -12.78
CA GLU A 168 -29.94 8.80 -14.16
C GLU A 168 -28.85 9.22 -15.17
N ASN A 169 -28.40 10.48 -15.09
CA ASN A 169 -27.31 10.98 -15.95
C ASN A 169 -25.97 10.23 -15.79
N ALA A 170 -25.71 9.65 -14.61
CA ALA A 170 -24.49 8.86 -14.37
C ALA A 170 -24.62 7.42 -14.87
N ILE A 171 -25.84 6.88 -14.88
CA ILE A 171 -26.17 5.56 -15.40
C ILE A 171 -26.08 5.50 -16.93
N GLU A 172 -26.45 6.59 -17.62
CA GLU A 172 -26.41 6.68 -19.08
C GLU A 172 -24.99 6.86 -19.67
N ARG A 173 -24.00 7.21 -18.85
CA ARG A 173 -22.59 7.40 -19.26
C ARG A 173 -21.80 6.12 -19.25
#